data_AF-A0A2D6P3U6-F1
#
_entry.id   AF-A0A2D6P3U6-F1
#
_cell.length_a   1.000
_cell.length_b   1.000
_cell.length_c   1.000
_cell.angle_alpha   90.00
_cell.angle_beta   90.00
_cell.angle_gamma   90.00
#
_symmetry.space_group_name_H-M   'P 1'
#
loop_
_entity.id
_entity.type
_entity.pdbx_description
1 polymer ?
#
loop_
_entity_poly.entity_id
_entity_poly.type
_entity_poly.pdbx_seq_one_letter_code
_entity_poly.pdbx_strand_id
1 'polypeptide(L)'
;MKLLNILLLLIVIMKVKVTLDRENCIGSVACVTILPEFWKFNETEGKIDLVNSKKINENEYILELDVNEEELKKHLEAARSCPVNVIHVVNLETNEKLV
;
A
#
# COMPACT_ATOMS: atom_id res chain seq x y z
N MET A 1 -1.21 35.17 -20.56
CA MET A 1 -2.03 34.10 -19.92
C MET A 1 -1.86 32.73 -20.60
N LYS A 2 -0.65 32.38 -21.08
CA LYS A 2 -0.36 31.14 -21.84
C LYS A 2 0.83 30.34 -21.26
N LEU A 3 1.05 30.40 -19.95
CA LEU A 3 2.21 29.77 -19.32
C LEU A 3 1.88 28.90 -18.10
N LEU A 4 0.61 28.68 -17.77
CA LEU A 4 0.23 27.82 -16.63
C LEU A 4 0.05 26.33 -17.02
N ASN A 5 0.15 25.99 -18.31
CA ASN A 5 -0.11 24.62 -18.81
C ASN A 5 1.14 23.86 -19.29
N ILE A 6 2.34 24.35 -19.00
CA ILE A 6 3.60 23.68 -19.38
C ILE A 6 4.31 23.05 -18.17
N LEU A 7 3.81 23.29 -16.95
CA LEU A 7 4.30 22.67 -15.71
C LEU A 7 3.52 21.39 -15.32
N LEU A 8 2.84 20.74 -16.28
CA LEU A 8 2.26 19.40 -16.11
C LEU A 8 3.21 18.37 -16.75
N LEU A 9 4.49 18.45 -16.40
CA LEU A 9 5.51 17.48 -16.82
C LEU A 9 5.21 16.15 -16.12
N LEU A 10 4.43 15.29 -16.79
CA LEU A 10 4.50 13.83 -16.72
C LEU A 10 4.63 13.19 -15.32
N ILE A 11 3.83 13.59 -14.32
CA ILE A 11 3.63 12.72 -13.17
C ILE A 11 2.64 11.65 -13.62
N VAL A 12 3.15 10.47 -13.98
CA VAL A 12 2.32 9.30 -14.25
C VAL A 12 1.72 8.88 -12.90
N ILE A 13 0.42 9.11 -12.77
CA ILE A 13 -0.37 8.62 -11.64
C ILE A 13 -0.94 7.26 -12.04
N MET A 14 -0.85 6.29 -11.13
CA MET A 14 -1.36 4.94 -11.31
C MET A 14 -2.34 4.61 -10.18
N LYS A 15 -3.46 3.99 -10.54
CA LYS A 15 -4.39 3.47 -9.54
C LYS A 15 -3.99 2.08 -9.07
N VAL A 16 -3.76 1.91 -7.77
CA VAL A 16 -3.37 0.64 -7.14
C VAL A 16 -4.33 0.18 -6.07
N LYS A 17 -4.32 -1.13 -5.84
CA LYS A 17 -4.98 -1.79 -4.71
C LYS A 17 -3.93 -2.43 -3.83
N VAL A 18 -3.81 -1.98 -2.59
CA VAL A 18 -2.99 -2.56 -1.53
C VAL A 18 -3.87 -3.45 -0.67
N THR A 19 -3.46 -4.69 -0.42
CA THR A 19 -4.19 -5.62 0.44
C THR A 19 -3.33 -6.08 1.61
N LEU A 20 -3.99 -6.43 2.73
CA LEU A 20 -3.38 -7.04 3.90
C LEU A 20 -4.24 -8.23 4.35
N ASP A 21 -3.64 -9.41 4.36
CA ASP A 21 -4.14 -10.56 5.11
C ASP A 21 -3.69 -10.44 6.58
N ARG A 22 -4.62 -9.98 7.41
CA ARG A 22 -4.37 -9.68 8.82
C ARG A 22 -4.36 -10.94 9.69
N GLU A 23 -5.05 -12.00 9.28
CA GLU A 23 -5.05 -13.28 10.00
C GLU A 23 -3.62 -13.85 10.02
N ASN A 24 -3.00 -13.93 8.85
CA ASN A 24 -1.64 -14.48 8.70
C ASN A 24 -0.52 -13.46 9.01
N CYS A 25 -0.86 -12.20 9.31
CA CYS A 25 0.11 -11.21 9.74
C CYS A 25 0.75 -11.60 11.08
N ILE A 26 2.08 -11.65 11.15
CA ILE A 26 2.82 -12.00 12.39
C ILE A 26 3.35 -10.80 13.17
N GLY A 27 2.94 -9.58 12.80
CA GLY A 27 3.36 -8.37 13.53
C GLY A 27 4.86 -8.05 13.45
N SER A 28 5.55 -8.40 12.35
CA SER A 28 7.01 -8.19 12.21
C SER A 28 7.46 -6.73 12.10
N VAL A 29 6.52 -5.77 12.03
CA VAL A 29 6.69 -4.32 11.97
C VAL A 29 7.56 -3.74 10.84
N ALA A 30 8.14 -4.56 9.96
CA ALA A 30 8.99 -4.08 8.86
C ALA A 30 8.28 -3.06 7.93
N CYS A 31 7.00 -3.32 7.61
CA CYS A 31 6.19 -2.41 6.81
C CYS A 31 5.92 -1.06 7.51
N VAL A 32 5.82 -1.05 8.85
CA VAL A 32 5.69 0.17 9.66
C VAL A 32 6.96 1.00 9.62
N THR A 33 8.14 0.37 9.62
CA THR A 33 9.43 1.08 9.50
C THR A 33 9.57 1.78 8.15
N ILE A 34 9.07 1.15 7.08
CA ILE A 34 9.22 1.67 5.70
C ILE A 34 8.19 2.76 5.39
N LEU A 35 6.93 2.55 5.77
CA LEU A 35 5.83 3.44 5.38
C LEU A 35 4.83 3.66 6.53
N PRO A 36 5.26 4.34 7.62
CA PRO A 36 4.51 4.46 8.88
C PRO A 36 3.19 5.24 8.76
N GLU A 37 2.98 6.00 7.68
CA GLU A 37 1.71 6.69 7.40
C GLU A 37 0.59 5.71 6.99
N PHE A 38 0.93 4.56 6.42
CA PHE A 38 -0.03 3.55 5.95
C PHE A 38 -0.08 2.30 6.83
N TRP A 39 0.99 2.00 7.57
CA TRP A 39 1.06 0.80 8.42
C TRP A 39 1.27 1.20 9.87
N LYS A 40 0.43 0.67 10.77
CA LYS A 40 0.57 0.86 12.23
C LYS A 40 0.65 -0.47 12.94
N PHE A 41 1.50 -0.55 13.96
CA PHE A 41 1.50 -1.69 14.86
C PHE A 41 0.39 -1.52 15.90
N ASN A 42 -0.48 -2.51 16.00
CA ASN A 42 -1.50 -2.60 17.01
C ASN A 42 -0.95 -3.41 18.19
N GLU A 43 -0.56 -2.71 19.25
CA GLU A 43 0.05 -3.33 20.44
C GLU A 43 -0.90 -4.27 21.19
N THR A 44 -2.22 -4.05 21.07
CA THR A 44 -3.23 -4.87 21.76
C THR A 44 -3.37 -6.23 21.09
N GLU A 45 -3.35 -6.28 19.76
CA GLU A 45 -3.54 -7.52 18.99
C GLU A 45 -2.22 -8.15 18.53
N GLY A 46 -1.10 -7.41 18.59
CA GLY A 46 0.18 -7.84 18.05
C GLY A 46 0.19 -7.95 16.52
N LYS A 47 -0.66 -7.16 15.84
CA LYS A 47 -0.90 -7.22 14.39
C LYS A 47 -0.62 -5.87 13.74
N ILE A 48 -0.54 -5.85 12.41
CA ILE A 48 -0.46 -4.61 11.63
C ILE A 48 -1.86 -4.17 11.22
N ASP A 49 -2.10 -2.87 11.32
CA ASP A 49 -3.28 -2.20 10.78
C ASP A 49 -2.88 -1.40 9.53
N LEU A 50 -3.64 -1.57 8.45
CA LEU A 50 -3.55 -0.76 7.23
C LEU A 50 -4.46 0.46 7.37
N VAL A 51 -3.86 1.63 7.51
CA VAL A 51 -4.56 2.89 7.79
C VAL A 51 -5.52 3.24 6.64
N ASN A 52 -6.73 3.71 6.99
CA ASN A 52 -7.80 4.07 6.05
C ASN A 52 -8.29 2.94 5.12
N SER A 53 -7.90 1.68 5.39
CA SER A 53 -8.41 0.54 4.64
C SER A 53 -9.86 0.22 4.96
N LYS A 54 -10.52 -0.47 4.02
CA LYS A 54 -11.80 -1.12 4.23
C LYS A 54 -11.54 -2.58 4.58
N LYS A 55 -12.28 -3.10 5.56
CA LYS A 55 -12.34 -4.53 5.86
C LYS A 55 -13.34 -5.19 4.90
N ILE A 56 -12.91 -6.18 4.12
CA ILE A 56 -13.77 -6.84 3.10
C ILE A 56 -14.36 -8.14 3.64
N ASN A 57 -13.61 -8.81 4.50
CA ASN A 57 -14.01 -10.00 5.24
C ASN A 57 -13.26 -10.01 6.58
N GLU A 58 -13.39 -11.07 7.37
CA GLU A 58 -12.79 -11.15 8.70
C GLU A 58 -11.27 -10.93 8.71
N ASN A 59 -10.60 -11.27 7.61
CA ASN A 59 -9.15 -11.45 7.53
C ASN A 59 -8.48 -10.51 6.53
N GLU A 60 -9.20 -9.94 5.56
CA GLU A 60 -8.64 -9.12 4.49
C GLU A 60 -9.04 -7.65 4.60
N TYR A 61 -8.03 -6.79 4.43
CA TYR A 61 -8.15 -5.34 4.40
C TYR A 61 -7.64 -4.82 3.07
N ILE A 62 -8.32 -3.83 2.50
CA ILE A 62 -7.97 -3.25 1.19
C ILE A 62 -7.94 -1.73 1.27
N LEU A 63 -6.94 -1.15 0.61
CA LEU A 63 -6.80 0.27 0.38
C LEU A 63 -6.56 0.52 -1.11
N GLU A 64 -7.40 1.34 -1.73
CA GLU A 64 -7.20 1.82 -3.11
C GLU A 64 -6.62 3.23 -3.09
N LEU A 65 -5.59 3.49 -3.88
CA LEU A 65 -4.87 4.77 -3.93
C LEU A 65 -4.49 5.12 -5.37
N ASP A 66 -4.44 6.42 -5.63
CA ASP A 66 -3.73 6.98 -6.79
C ASP A 66 -2.31 7.32 -6.33
N VAL A 67 -1.30 6.73 -6.98
CA VAL A 67 0.11 6.87 -6.60
C VAL A 67 0.97 7.29 -7.78
N ASN A 68 1.97 8.13 -7.54
CA ASN A 68 3.06 8.33 -8.47
C ASN A 68 4.12 7.21 -8.35
N GLU A 69 5.16 7.25 -9.18
CA GLU A 69 6.22 6.23 -9.21
C GLU A 69 6.99 6.09 -7.87
N GLU A 70 7.28 7.21 -7.19
CA GLU A 70 8.00 7.19 -5.91
C GLU A 70 7.13 6.59 -4.79
N GLU A 71 5.86 6.98 -4.75
CA GLU A 71 4.87 6.44 -3.81
C GLU A 71 4.66 4.95 -4.03
N LEU A 72 4.49 4.52 -5.29
CA LEU A 72 4.41 3.11 -5.65
C LEU A 72 5.62 2.34 -5.13
N LYS A 73 6.84 2.86 -5.36
CA LYS A 73 8.07 2.20 -4.92
C LYS A 73 8.07 1.94 -3.42
N LYS A 74 7.64 2.92 -2.61
CA LYS A 74 7.54 2.79 -1.15
C LYS A 74 6.49 1.75 -0.73
N HIS A 75 5.33 1.72 -1.38
CA HIS A 75 4.32 0.69 -1.14
C HIS A 75 4.84 -0.72 -1.48
N LEU A 76 5.54 -0.86 -2.61
CA LEU A 76 6.15 -2.14 -3.01
C LEU A 76 7.28 -2.56 -2.05
N GLU A 77 8.08 -1.62 -1.57
CA GLU A 77 9.13 -1.89 -0.58
C GLU A 77 8.53 -2.36 0.75
N ALA A 78 7.50 -1.67 1.25
CA ALA A 78 6.78 -2.06 2.47
C ALA A 78 6.16 -3.46 2.32
N ALA A 79 5.54 -3.75 1.17
CA ALA A 79 4.96 -5.06 0.90
C ALA A 79 6.01 -6.18 0.85
N ARG A 80 7.11 -5.97 0.10
CA ARG A 80 8.21 -6.94 -0.04
C ARG A 80 8.98 -7.19 1.26
N SER A 81 8.92 -6.26 2.21
CA SER A 81 9.52 -6.44 3.54
C SER A 81 8.79 -7.47 4.40
N CYS A 82 7.58 -7.87 4.04
CA CYS A 82 6.77 -8.80 4.80
C CYS A 82 7.38 -10.22 4.76
N PRO A 83 7.85 -10.78 5.88
CA PRO A 83 8.51 -12.09 5.90
C PRO A 83 7.55 -13.27 5.64
N VAL A 84 6.24 -13.03 5.75
CA VAL A 84 5.17 -14.03 5.56
C VAL A 84 4.26 -13.72 4.37
N ASN A 85 4.66 -12.74 3.53
CA ASN A 85 4.02 -12.42 2.24
C ASN A 85 2.50 -12.15 2.31
N VAL A 86 2.04 -11.41 3.33
CA VAL A 86 0.60 -11.08 3.53
C VAL A 86 0.19 -9.70 3.00
N ILE A 87 1.10 -8.99 2.32
CA ILE A 87 0.84 -7.67 1.75
C ILE A 87 0.99 -7.76 0.24
N HIS A 88 -0.04 -7.39 -0.52
CA HIS A 88 -0.01 -7.39 -1.98
C HIS A 88 -0.34 -6.04 -2.57
N VAL A 89 0.18 -5.77 -3.77
CA VAL A 89 -0.12 -4.56 -4.53
C VAL A 89 -0.49 -4.97 -5.95
N VAL A 90 -1.65 -4.49 -6.42
CA VAL A 90 -2.18 -4.77 -7.76
C VAL A 90 -2.39 -3.46 -8.49
N ASN A 91 -1.94 -3.38 -9.75
CA ASN A 91 -2.32 -2.30 -10.66
C ASN A 91 -3.78 -2.52 -11.08
N LEU A 92 -4.66 -1.55 -10.79
CA LEU A 92 -6.10 -1.69 -11.06
C LEU A 92 -6.48 -1.43 -12.52
N GLU A 93 -5.61 -0.79 -13.30
CA GLU A 93 -5.83 -0.55 -14.72
C GLU A 93 -5.48 -1.79 -15.55
N THR A 94 -4.37 -2.47 -15.21
CA THR A 94 -3.89 -3.65 -15.95
C THR A 94 -4.28 -4.97 -15.31
N ASN A 95 -4.75 -4.96 -14.06
CA ASN A 95 -4.93 -6.13 -13.19
C ASN A 95 -3.64 -6.92 -12.92
N GLU A 96 -2.48 -6.32 -13.15
CA GLU A 96 -1.18 -6.94 -12.88
C GLU A 96 -0.89 -6.95 -11.37
N LYS A 97 -0.48 -8.11 -10.84
CA LYS A 97 0.05 -8.25 -9.48
C LYS A 97 1.51 -7.82 -9.46
N LEU A 98 1.80 -6.75 -8.72
CA LEU A 98 3.14 -6.15 -8.63
C LEU A 98 3.98 -6.76 -7.48
N VAL A 99 3.30 -7.32 -6.47
CA VAL A 99 3.83 -8.08 -5.33
C VAL A 99 2.72 -8.90 -4.70
#